data_AF-A0A7S2D6I8-F1
#
_entry.id   AF-A0A7S2D6I8-F1
#
_cell.length_a   1.000
_cell.length_b   1.000
_cell.length_c   1.000
_cell.angle_alpha   90.00
_cell.angle_beta   90.00
_cell.angle_gamma   90.00
#
_symmetry.space_group_name_H-M   'P 1'
#
loop_
_entity.id
_entity.type
_entity.pdbx_description
1 polymer ?
#
loop_
_entity_poly.entity_id
_entity_poly.type
_entity_poly.pdbx_seq_one_letter_code
_entity_poly.pdbx_strand_id
1 'polypeptide(L)'
;VRDQFFSIFKFKVQLFCDEILVVLLAPFVLCVSMPAAAEDMLRFIREHTVDVEGIGSVCGYSLFDFGRYGDERYAAPKDGSEVDGRTEQGKMEKSFLNFKINHPDWDCGEQGNTFIAKICAFQEQQLEELAMQQQEQLAAFHQSHSAMPFRPGVFETIPEVAAASPATPPRP
;
A
#
# COMPACT_ATOMS: atom_id res chain seq x y z
N VAL A 1 16.15 -5.40 -0.64
CA VAL A 1 15.48 -4.16 -1.10
C VAL A 1 16.03 -3.67 -2.44
N ARG A 2 17.34 -3.43 -2.58
CA ARG A 2 17.95 -2.97 -3.84
C ARG A 2 17.64 -3.87 -5.05
N ASP A 3 17.71 -5.19 -4.89
CA ASP A 3 17.50 -6.10 -6.03
C ASP A 3 16.02 -6.23 -6.44
N GLN A 4 15.08 -6.19 -5.48
CA GLN A 4 13.65 -6.10 -5.77
C GLN A 4 13.26 -4.74 -6.37
N PHE A 5 14.00 -3.68 -6.02
CA PHE A 5 13.82 -2.39 -6.67
C PHE A 5 14.30 -2.43 -8.12
N PHE A 6 15.48 -3.02 -8.39
CA PHE A 6 15.99 -3.17 -9.75
C PHE A 6 15.17 -4.14 -10.62
N SER A 7 14.39 -5.06 -10.04
CA SER A 7 13.46 -5.88 -10.84
C SER A 7 12.30 -5.07 -11.40
N ILE A 8 11.86 -4.02 -10.69
CA ILE A 8 10.79 -3.11 -11.11
C ILE A 8 11.35 -1.95 -11.96
N PHE A 9 12.54 -1.45 -11.61
CA PHE A 9 13.22 -0.33 -12.29
C PHE A 9 14.50 -0.80 -12.97
N LYS A 10 14.34 -1.45 -14.13
CA LYS A 10 15.45 -1.92 -14.96
C LYS A 10 16.12 -0.78 -15.73
N PHE A 11 17.41 -0.94 -16.01
CA PHE A 11 18.12 -0.04 -16.93
C PHE A 11 17.57 -0.16 -18.35
N LYS A 12 17.56 0.94 -19.12
CA LYS A 12 17.08 0.95 -20.51
C LYS A 12 17.77 -0.10 -21.39
N VAL A 13 19.08 -0.26 -21.27
CA VAL A 13 19.84 -1.26 -22.04
C VAL A 13 19.35 -2.68 -21.74
N GLN A 14 19.05 -2.98 -20.48
CA GLN A 14 18.50 -4.27 -20.09
C GLN A 14 17.10 -4.49 -20.66
N LEU A 15 16.26 -3.45 -20.69
CA LEU A 15 14.93 -3.52 -21.30
C LEU A 15 15.02 -3.84 -22.81
N PHE A 16 15.91 -3.17 -23.54
CA PHE A 16 16.13 -3.45 -24.96
C PHE A 16 16.60 -4.89 -25.21
N CYS A 17 17.50 -5.42 -24.36
CA CYS A 17 17.91 -6.82 -24.45
C CYS A 17 16.75 -7.78 -24.18
N ASP A 18 15.94 -7.51 -23.14
CA ASP A 18 14.77 -8.30 -22.79
C ASP A 18 13.75 -8.31 -23.94
N GLU A 19 13.54 -7.19 -24.64
CA GLU A 19 12.64 -7.11 -25.80
C GLU A 19 13.09 -8.03 -26.95
N ILE A 20 14.39 -8.01 -27.29
CA ILE A 20 14.94 -8.90 -28.33
C ILE A 20 14.78 -10.37 -27.90
N LEU A 21 15.05 -10.68 -26.63
CA LEU A 21 14.87 -12.02 -26.09
C LEU A 21 13.41 -12.47 -26.10
N VAL A 22 12.47 -11.58 -25.77
CA VAL A 22 11.02 -11.88 -25.77
C VAL A 22 10.54 -12.27 -27.17
N VAL A 23 10.99 -11.59 -28.23
CA VAL A 23 10.62 -11.96 -29.61
C VAL A 23 11.02 -13.41 -29.94
N LEU A 24 12.16 -13.87 -29.42
CA LEU A 24 12.66 -15.24 -29.63
C LEU A 24 12.01 -16.26 -28.69
N LEU A 25 11.76 -15.88 -27.43
CA LEU A 25 11.25 -16.78 -26.39
C LEU A 25 9.73 -16.91 -26.39
N ALA A 26 8.98 -15.88 -26.80
CA ALA A 26 7.53 -15.92 -26.87
C ALA A 26 6.98 -17.13 -27.65
N PRO A 27 7.43 -17.47 -28.88
CA PRO A 27 6.92 -18.66 -29.57
C PRO A 27 7.23 -19.96 -28.83
N PHE A 28 8.37 -20.04 -28.13
CA PHE A 28 8.71 -21.21 -27.31
C PHE A 28 7.78 -21.35 -26.10
N VAL A 29 7.54 -20.26 -25.38
CA VAL A 29 6.61 -20.22 -24.24
C VAL A 29 5.19 -20.56 -24.70
N LEU A 30 4.74 -20.03 -25.84
CA LEU A 30 3.41 -20.30 -26.39
C LEU A 30 3.22 -21.75 -26.83
N CYS A 31 4.24 -22.39 -27.41
CA CYS A 31 4.11 -23.77 -27.89
C CYS A 31 4.30 -24.83 -26.80
N VAL A 32 5.12 -24.55 -25.77
CA VAL A 32 5.51 -25.55 -24.77
C VAL A 32 4.93 -25.26 -23.39
N SER A 33 5.11 -24.04 -22.87
CA SER A 33 4.71 -23.71 -21.49
C SER A 33 3.22 -23.39 -21.37
N MET A 34 2.65 -22.67 -22.34
CA MET A 34 1.25 -22.24 -22.30
C MET A 34 0.27 -23.43 -22.32
N PRO A 35 0.43 -24.48 -23.16
CA PRO A 35 -0.50 -25.62 -23.15
C PRO A 35 -0.49 -26.38 -21.82
N ALA A 36 0.67 -26.47 -21.15
CA ALA A 36 0.78 -27.11 -19.85
C ALA A 36 0.04 -26.33 -18.75
N ALA A 37 0.01 -25.00 -18.82
CA ALA A 37 -0.69 -24.13 -17.87
C ALA A 37 -2.13 -23.76 -18.31
N ALA A 38 -2.58 -24.21 -19.49
CA ALA A 38 -3.87 -23.80 -20.06
C ALA A 38 -5.06 -24.27 -19.22
N GLU A 39 -4.97 -25.47 -18.62
CA GLU A 39 -6.06 -25.99 -17.78
C GLU A 39 -6.25 -25.12 -16.54
N ASP A 40 -5.16 -24.75 -15.86
CA ASP A 40 -5.21 -23.90 -14.67
C ASP A 40 -5.71 -22.49 -15.01
N MET A 41 -5.31 -21.93 -16.15
CA MET A 41 -5.84 -20.64 -16.63
C MET A 41 -7.35 -20.70 -16.88
N LEU A 42 -7.84 -21.76 -17.55
CA LEU A 42 -9.27 -21.92 -17.79
C LEU A 42 -10.05 -22.16 -16.49
N ARG A 43 -9.46 -22.89 -15.53
CA ARG A 43 -10.02 -23.08 -14.20
C ARG A 43 -10.16 -21.74 -13.48
N PHE A 44 -9.10 -20.93 -13.45
CA PHE A 44 -9.12 -19.59 -12.88
C PHE A 44 -10.23 -18.73 -13.49
N ILE A 45 -10.30 -18.67 -14.83
CA ILE A 45 -11.31 -17.86 -15.52
C ILE A 45 -12.72 -18.32 -15.13
N ARG A 46 -12.99 -19.62 -15.12
CA ARG A 46 -14.32 -20.15 -14.77
C ARG A 46 -14.71 -19.86 -13.33
N GLU A 47 -13.79 -20.04 -12.39
CA GLU A 47 -14.03 -19.83 -10.97
C GLU A 47 -14.19 -18.36 -10.61
N HIS A 48 -13.52 -17.47 -11.35
CA HIS A 48 -13.46 -16.04 -11.06
C HIS A 48 -14.25 -15.19 -12.05
N THR A 49 -15.11 -15.78 -12.87
CA THR A 49 -16.06 -15.02 -13.70
C THR A 49 -17.40 -14.90 -12.97
N VAL A 50 -17.92 -13.68 -12.91
CA VAL A 50 -19.22 -13.36 -12.31
C VAL A 50 -20.04 -12.59 -13.32
N ASP A 51 -21.27 -13.03 -13.57
CA ASP A 51 -22.21 -12.32 -14.44
C ASP A 51 -22.93 -11.23 -13.65
N VAL A 52 -22.84 -10.00 -14.15
CA VAL A 52 -23.52 -8.83 -13.57
C VAL A 52 -24.59 -8.33 -14.53
N GLU A 53 -25.80 -8.20 -14.04
CA GLU A 53 -26.95 -7.72 -14.83
C GLU A 53 -26.66 -6.33 -15.41
N GLY A 54 -26.84 -6.18 -16.73
CA GLY A 54 -26.58 -4.92 -17.45
C GLY A 54 -25.12 -4.66 -17.87
N ILE A 55 -24.15 -5.42 -17.35
CA ILE A 55 -22.72 -5.30 -17.72
C ILE A 55 -22.24 -6.54 -18.49
N GLY A 56 -22.64 -7.73 -18.04
CA GLY A 56 -22.19 -9.02 -18.56
C GLY A 56 -21.17 -9.72 -17.66
N SER A 57 -20.43 -10.67 -18.23
CA SER A 57 -19.44 -11.47 -17.50
C SER A 57 -18.18 -10.68 -17.20
N VAL A 58 -17.88 -10.48 -15.92
CA VAL A 58 -16.70 -9.74 -15.45
C VAL A 58 -15.85 -10.59 -14.51
N CYS A 59 -14.60 -10.16 -14.31
CA CYS A 59 -13.72 -10.79 -13.35
C CYS A 59 -14.17 -10.45 -11.92
N GLY A 60 -14.44 -11.43 -11.07
CA GLY A 60 -14.92 -11.24 -9.69
C GLY A 60 -14.05 -10.32 -8.86
N TYR A 61 -12.73 -10.32 -9.09
CA TYR A 61 -11.79 -9.40 -8.44
C TYR A 61 -12.07 -7.92 -8.71
N SER A 62 -12.68 -7.60 -9.84
CA SER A 62 -13.00 -6.21 -10.24
C SER A 62 -14.24 -5.66 -9.52
N LEU A 63 -15.04 -6.51 -8.89
CA LEU A 63 -16.25 -6.13 -8.16
C LEU A 63 -15.96 -5.72 -6.71
N PHE A 64 -14.70 -5.80 -6.27
CA PHE A 64 -14.28 -5.48 -4.91
C PHE A 64 -15.05 -6.25 -3.82
N ASP A 65 -15.30 -7.54 -4.05
CA ASP A 65 -15.96 -8.41 -3.07
C ASP A 65 -15.00 -8.77 -1.92
N PHE A 66 -15.14 -8.08 -0.79
CA PHE A 66 -14.35 -8.31 0.42
C PHE A 66 -14.62 -9.67 1.08
N GLY A 67 -15.83 -10.22 0.93
CA GLY A 67 -16.16 -11.54 1.46
C GLY A 67 -15.34 -12.64 0.78
N ARG A 68 -15.29 -12.61 -0.56
CA ARG A 68 -14.60 -13.64 -1.34
C ARG A 68 -13.10 -13.38 -1.52
N TYR A 69 -12.69 -12.15 -1.77
CA TYR A 69 -11.32 -11.80 -2.17
C TYR A 69 -10.56 -10.96 -1.14
N GLY A 70 -11.20 -10.59 -0.04
CA GLY A 70 -10.61 -9.74 1.01
C GLY A 70 -9.52 -10.43 1.83
N ASP A 71 -8.54 -9.63 2.24
CA ASP A 71 -7.46 -9.96 3.17
C ASP A 71 -7.61 -9.13 4.45
N GLU A 72 -7.87 -9.82 5.57
CA GLU A 72 -8.05 -9.21 6.89
C GLU A 72 -6.81 -8.42 7.35
N ARG A 73 -5.61 -8.81 6.89
CA ARG A 73 -4.36 -8.07 7.19
C ARG A 73 -4.36 -6.67 6.60
N TYR A 74 -5.22 -6.41 5.62
CA TYR A 74 -5.42 -5.12 4.98
C TYR A 74 -6.78 -4.51 5.37
N ALA A 75 -7.34 -4.91 6.51
CA ALA A 75 -8.59 -4.41 7.10
C ALA A 75 -9.89 -4.79 6.37
N ALA A 76 -9.85 -5.76 5.45
CA ALA A 76 -11.06 -6.25 4.79
C ALA A 76 -12.10 -6.76 5.84
N PRO A 77 -13.38 -6.37 5.75
CA PRO A 77 -14.43 -6.89 6.61
C PRO A 77 -14.81 -8.31 6.18
N LYS A 78 -14.17 -9.32 6.77
CA LYS A 78 -14.39 -10.73 6.43
C LYS A 78 -15.11 -11.47 7.56
N ASP A 79 -16.16 -12.21 7.20
CA ASP A 79 -16.88 -13.13 8.09
C ASP A 79 -16.37 -14.56 7.88
N GLY A 80 -15.18 -14.86 8.40
CA GLY A 80 -14.77 -16.21 8.83
C GLY A 80 -14.66 -17.36 7.81
N SER A 81 -14.98 -17.20 6.53
CA SER A 81 -14.77 -18.25 5.52
C SER A 81 -13.46 -18.03 4.76
N GLU A 82 -12.46 -18.88 5.02
CA GLU A 82 -11.20 -18.89 4.29
C GLU A 82 -11.40 -19.52 2.90
N VAL A 83 -11.88 -18.72 1.95
CA VAL A 83 -11.89 -19.10 0.53
C VAL A 83 -10.53 -18.75 -0.06
N ASP A 84 -9.90 -19.72 -0.73
CA ASP A 84 -8.64 -19.55 -1.44
C ASP A 84 -8.88 -18.69 -2.70
N GLY A 85 -8.69 -17.38 -2.53
CA GLY A 85 -8.87 -16.39 -3.59
C GLY A 85 -8.29 -15.01 -3.25
N ARG A 86 -7.70 -14.84 -2.06
CA ARG A 86 -7.13 -13.57 -1.60
C ARG A 86 -6.07 -13.04 -2.56
N THR A 87 -6.08 -11.73 -2.78
CA THR A 87 -5.00 -11.10 -3.56
C THR A 87 -3.75 -10.93 -2.72
N GLU A 88 -2.58 -11.12 -3.33
CA GLU A 88 -1.31 -10.87 -2.66
C GLU A 88 -1.17 -9.40 -2.28
N GLN A 89 -0.57 -9.12 -1.12
CA GLN A 89 -0.19 -7.78 -0.67
C GLN A 89 -1.34 -6.75 -0.63
N GLY A 90 -2.58 -7.22 -0.47
CA GLY A 90 -3.76 -6.38 -0.39
C GLY A 90 -4.02 -5.58 -1.67
N LYS A 91 -3.73 -6.16 -2.84
CA LYS A 91 -3.91 -5.50 -4.14
C LYS A 91 -5.37 -5.08 -4.34
N MET A 92 -6.33 -5.88 -3.90
CA MET A 92 -7.75 -5.58 -4.00
C MET A 92 -8.12 -4.37 -3.14
N GLU A 93 -7.73 -4.34 -1.87
CA GLU A 93 -8.03 -3.26 -0.91
C GLU A 93 -7.42 -1.94 -1.36
N LYS A 94 -6.17 -1.97 -1.82
CA LYS A 94 -5.49 -0.79 -2.38
C LYS A 94 -6.17 -0.30 -3.66
N SER A 95 -6.56 -1.22 -4.53
CA SER A 95 -7.28 -0.88 -5.76
C SER A 95 -8.64 -0.27 -5.44
N PHE A 96 -9.35 -0.79 -4.45
CA PHE A 96 -10.63 -0.25 -3.99
C PHE A 96 -10.47 1.18 -3.48
N LEU A 97 -9.48 1.43 -2.60
CA LEU A 97 -9.20 2.78 -2.11
C LEU A 97 -8.86 3.74 -3.24
N ASN A 98 -7.97 3.32 -4.15
CA ASN A 98 -7.62 4.13 -5.31
C ASN A 98 -8.84 4.43 -6.19
N PHE A 99 -9.73 3.46 -6.39
CA PHE A 99 -10.95 3.67 -7.14
C PHE A 99 -11.89 4.65 -6.45
N LYS A 100 -12.11 4.51 -5.14
CA LYS A 100 -12.97 5.42 -4.36
C LYS A 100 -12.43 6.85 -4.31
N ILE A 101 -11.11 7.03 -4.22
CA ILE A 101 -10.47 8.35 -4.25
C ILE A 101 -10.69 9.04 -5.60
N ASN A 102 -10.58 8.29 -6.70
CA ASN A 102 -10.75 8.83 -8.06
C ASN A 102 -12.23 8.94 -8.48
N HIS A 103 -13.14 8.27 -7.79
CA HIS A 103 -14.59 8.31 -8.03
C HIS A 103 -15.35 8.53 -6.71
N PRO A 104 -15.37 9.77 -6.18
CA PRO A 104 -15.97 10.06 -4.88
C PRO A 104 -17.46 9.73 -4.79
N ASP A 105 -18.20 9.95 -5.87
CA ASP A 105 -19.65 9.75 -5.95
C ASP A 105 -20.06 8.27 -6.12
N TRP A 106 -19.10 7.37 -6.33
CA TRP A 106 -19.38 5.95 -6.48
C TRP A 106 -19.88 5.34 -5.17
N ASP A 107 -21.02 4.66 -5.21
CA ASP A 107 -21.53 3.89 -4.09
C ASP A 107 -20.77 2.56 -3.97
N CYS A 108 -20.05 2.40 -2.86
CA CYS A 108 -19.22 1.24 -2.59
C CYS A 108 -19.94 0.12 -1.82
N GLY A 109 -21.26 0.23 -1.63
CA GLY A 109 -22.08 -0.78 -0.97
C GLY A 109 -21.75 -0.94 0.52
N GLU A 110 -22.43 -1.87 1.19
CA GLU A 110 -22.34 -2.03 2.65
C GLU A 110 -20.94 -2.47 3.12
N GLN A 111 -20.37 -3.49 2.47
CA GLN A 111 -19.05 -4.00 2.83
C GLN A 111 -17.96 -2.95 2.57
N GLY A 112 -18.03 -2.23 1.44
CA GLY A 112 -17.09 -1.17 1.10
C GLY A 112 -17.19 0.03 2.05
N ASN A 113 -18.40 0.44 2.43
CA ASN A 113 -18.60 1.50 3.43
C ASN A 113 -18.05 1.08 4.80
N THR A 114 -18.27 -0.17 5.22
CA THR A 114 -17.71 -0.73 6.45
C THR A 114 -16.18 -0.73 6.43
N PHE A 115 -15.59 -1.09 5.30
CA PHE A 115 -14.15 -1.06 5.09
C PHE A 115 -13.58 0.36 5.22
N ILE A 116 -14.19 1.35 4.56
CA ILE A 116 -13.78 2.76 4.68
C ILE A 116 -13.92 3.24 6.12
N ALA A 117 -15.03 2.95 6.79
CA ALA A 117 -15.25 3.34 8.18
C ALA A 117 -14.17 2.79 9.12
N LYS A 118 -13.75 1.52 8.94
CA LYS A 118 -12.64 0.93 9.70
C LYS A 118 -11.33 1.69 9.50
N ILE A 119 -11.01 2.07 8.25
CA ILE A 119 -9.79 2.81 7.94
C ILE A 119 -9.83 4.22 8.51
N CYS A 120 -10.96 4.92 8.39
CA CYS A 120 -11.14 6.26 8.95
C CYS A 120 -11.00 6.24 10.48
N ALA A 121 -11.67 5.30 11.16
CA ALA A 121 -11.56 5.14 12.61
C ALA A 121 -10.12 4.86 13.05
N PHE A 122 -9.40 4.00 12.31
CA PHE A 122 -7.98 3.75 12.59
C PHE A 122 -7.12 5.00 12.40
N GLN A 123 -7.37 5.79 11.35
CA GLN A 123 -6.65 7.03 11.09
C GLN A 123 -6.90 8.08 12.19
N GLU A 124 -8.14 8.22 12.64
CA GLU A 124 -8.51 9.13 13.74
C GLU A 124 -7.79 8.75 15.03
N GLN A 125 -7.79 7.46 15.40
CA GLN A 125 -7.06 6.96 16.57
C GLN A 125 -5.57 7.29 16.52
N GLN A 126 -4.91 7.07 15.37
CA GLN A 126 -3.50 7.39 15.20
C GLN A 126 -3.22 8.90 15.30
N LEU A 127 -4.14 9.73 14.82
CA LEU A 127 -4.01 11.19 14.89
C LEU A 127 -4.15 11.68 16.33
N GLU A 128 -5.10 11.14 17.09
CA GLU A 128 -5.29 11.46 18.52
C GLU A 128 -4.08 11.04 19.36
N GLU A 129 -3.56 9.83 19.15
CA GLU A 129 -2.34 9.36 19.82
C GLU A 129 -1.14 10.29 19.56
N LEU A 130 -0.96 10.72 18.31
CA LEU A 130 0.11 11.64 17.94
C LEU A 130 -0.09 13.05 18.54
N ALA A 131 -1.32 13.52 18.63
CA ALA A 131 -1.64 14.80 19.24
C ALA A 131 -1.36 14.80 20.76
N MET A 132 -1.74 13.71 21.45
CA MET A 132 -1.44 13.52 22.87
C MET A 132 0.06 13.50 23.14
N GLN A 133 0.83 12.76 22.32
CA GLN A 133 2.30 12.72 22.44
C GLN A 133 2.95 14.10 22.25
N GLN A 134 2.49 14.88 21.27
CA GLN A 134 3.01 16.24 21.07
C GLN A 134 2.71 17.15 22.25
N GLN A 135 1.50 17.07 22.81
CA GLN A 135 1.11 17.92 23.94
C GLN A 135 1.89 17.58 25.21
N GLU A 136 2.16 16.30 25.46
CA GLU A 136 3.00 15.86 26.57
C GLU A 136 4.46 16.31 26.40
N GLN A 137 5.01 16.25 25.18
CA GLN A 137 6.35 16.77 24.88
C GLN A 137 6.44 18.29 25.07
N LEU A 138 5.43 19.04 24.62
CA LEU A 138 5.37 20.49 24.82
C LEU A 138 5.24 20.85 26.31
N ALA A 139 4.45 20.09 27.07
CA ALA A 139 4.34 20.26 28.52
C ALA A 139 5.68 19.96 29.23
N ALA A 140 6.36 18.88 28.85
CA ALA A 140 7.69 18.53 29.37
C ALA A 140 8.74 19.60 29.02
N PHE A 141 8.71 20.13 27.79
CA PHE A 141 9.57 21.23 27.37
C PHE A 141 9.30 22.50 28.20
N HIS A 142 8.03 22.89 28.36
CA HIS A 142 7.65 24.06 29.14
C HIS A 142 8.04 23.92 30.64
N GLN A 143 7.89 22.71 31.19
CA GLN A 143 8.26 22.41 32.57
C GLN A 143 9.77 22.42 32.79
N SER A 144 10.58 22.03 31.78
CA SER A 144 12.04 22.14 31.82
C SER A 144 12.53 23.60 31.80
N HIS A 145 11.83 24.49 31.10
CA HIS A 145 12.18 25.91 30.99
C HIS A 145 11.76 26.73 32.24
N SER A 146 10.75 26.28 32.98
CA SER A 146 10.31 26.88 34.25
C SER A 146 11.21 26.54 35.45
N ALA A 147 12.08 25.53 35.35
CA ALA A 147 12.92 25.05 36.46
C ALA A 147 14.32 25.69 36.54
N MET A 148 14.65 26.65 35.66
CA MET A 148 15.91 27.40 35.73
C MET A 148 15.74 28.63 36.63
N PRO A 149 16.34 28.70 37.83
CA PRO A 149 16.41 29.95 38.56
C PRO A 149 17.29 30.93 37.78
N PHE A 150 16.77 32.14 37.58
CA PHE A 150 17.48 33.25 36.94
C PHE A 150 18.77 33.54 37.70
N ARG A 151 19.92 33.11 37.17
CA ARG A 151 21.24 33.36 37.74
C ARG A 151 21.89 34.49 36.94
N PRO A 152 22.05 35.70 37.51
CA PRO A 152 22.61 36.81 36.76
C PRO A 152 24.13 36.62 36.61
N GLY A 153 24.57 36.55 35.36
CA GLY A 153 25.90 36.93 34.89
C GLY A 153 27.07 35.99 35.25
N VAL A 154 27.46 35.15 34.29
CA VAL A 154 28.88 35.00 33.89
C VAL A 154 28.90 34.76 32.38
N PHE A 155 29.60 35.65 31.69
CA PHE A 155 30.03 35.50 30.30
C PHE A 155 31.01 34.33 30.25
N GLU A 156 30.58 33.17 29.73
CA GLU A 156 31.49 32.09 29.40
C GLU A 156 31.26 31.62 27.96
N THR A 157 32.35 31.77 27.22
CA THR A 157 32.64 31.54 25.82
C THR A 157 31.95 30.35 25.17
N ILE A 158 31.42 30.61 23.97
CA ILE A 158 31.09 29.63 22.92
C ILE A 158 32.35 28.82 22.57
N PRO A 159 32.31 27.47 22.53
CA PRO A 159 33.18 26.69 21.68
C PRO A 159 32.39 26.15 20.48
N GLU A 160 32.71 26.76 19.35
CA GLU A 160 33.02 26.14 18.06
C GLU A 160 32.13 25.03 17.48
N VAL A 161 31.48 25.42 16.38
CA VAL A 161 30.85 24.58 15.37
C VAL A 161 31.83 23.53 14.84
N ALA A 162 31.57 22.25 15.12
CA ALA A 162 32.05 21.15 14.29
C ALA A 162 30.94 20.75 13.32
N ALA A 163 31.07 21.19 12.08
CA ALA A 163 30.20 20.85 10.98
C ALA A 163 30.28 19.34 10.66
N ALA A 164 29.14 18.66 10.69
CA ALA A 164 28.94 17.39 10.01
C ALA A 164 27.60 17.46 9.25
N SER A 165 27.67 17.81 7.96
CA SER A 165 26.68 17.41 6.95
C SER A 165 26.83 15.89 6.72
N PRO A 166 25.82 15.09 6.33
CA PRO A 166 25.03 15.37 5.12
C PRO A 166 23.58 14.83 5.06
N ALA A 167 22.97 15.16 3.92
CA ALA A 167 22.06 14.33 3.13
C ALA A 167 20.55 14.40 3.42
N THR A 168 19.92 15.22 2.59
CA THR A 168 18.54 15.20 2.11
C THR A 168 18.01 13.78 1.85
N PRO A 169 16.84 13.38 2.37
CA PRO A 169 16.12 12.22 1.86
C PRO A 169 15.35 12.58 0.58
N PRO A 170 15.25 11.65 -0.39
CA PRO A 170 14.59 11.92 -1.67
C PRO A 170 13.07 12.01 -1.50
N ARG A 171 12.50 13.00 -2.20
CA ARG A 171 11.07 13.12 -2.49
C ARG A 171 10.73 12.08 -3.58
N PRO A 172 9.51 11.50 -3.61
CA PRO A 172 9.09 10.61 -4.70
C PRO A 172 9.20 11.28 -6.08
#